data_AF-A0A0Q7PSS3-F1
#
_entry.id   AF-A0A0Q7PSS3-F1
#
_cell.length_a   1.000
_cell.length_b   1.000
_cell.length_c   1.000
_cell.angle_alpha   90.00
_cell.angle_beta   90.00
_cell.angle_gamma   90.00
#
_symmetry.space_group_name_H-M   'P 1'
#
loop_
_entity.id
_entity.type
_entity.pdbx_description
1 polymer ?
#
loop_
_entity_poly.entity_id
_entity_poly.type
_entity_poly.pdbx_seq_one_letter_code
_entity_poly.pdbx_strand_id
1 'polypeptide(L)'
;MNATYAPASSAELLDALARLDTAMALVVRRAGQGCGPDCERHLDGASRGLRALLGPDASQVVSDVIEAAHRVLTSADPSAPLLMLSMARKTLATVVHRQAARATRKVA
;
A
#
# COMPACT_ATOMS: atom_id res chain seq x y z
N MET A 1 -6.91 4.98 -28.04
CA MET A 1 -6.87 3.62 -27.46
C MET A 1 -7.50 3.68 -26.08
N ASN A 2 -8.81 3.41 -25.99
CA ASN A 2 -9.50 3.30 -24.69
C ASN A 2 -9.28 1.88 -24.17
N ALA A 3 -8.25 1.70 -23.34
CA ALA A 3 -8.13 0.49 -22.54
C ALA A 3 -9.30 0.52 -21.54
N THR A 4 -10.34 -0.24 -21.85
CA THR A 4 -11.43 -0.56 -20.92
C THR A 4 -10.80 -1.27 -19.72
N TYR A 5 -10.42 -0.53 -18.69
CA TYR A 5 -9.99 -1.11 -17.43
C TYR A 5 -11.18 -1.88 -16.87
N ALA A 6 -11.11 -3.20 -16.87
CA ALA A 6 -12.03 -4.01 -16.10
C ALA A 6 -11.93 -3.56 -14.63
N PRO A 7 -13.05 -3.33 -13.94
CA PRO A 7 -12.99 -2.96 -12.52
C PRO A 7 -12.29 -4.10 -11.75
N ALA A 8 -11.28 -3.74 -10.96
CA ALA A 8 -10.56 -4.71 -10.14
C ALA A 8 -11.53 -5.54 -9.30
N SER A 9 -11.37 -6.85 -9.31
CA SER A 9 -12.16 -7.75 -8.48
C SER A 9 -11.85 -7.54 -7.00
N SER A 10 -12.78 -7.95 -6.14
CA SER A 10 -12.57 -7.92 -4.69
C SER A 10 -11.33 -8.73 -4.27
N ALA A 11 -11.08 -9.86 -4.92
CA ALA A 11 -9.94 -10.72 -4.61
C ALA A 11 -8.61 -10.05 -4.97
N GLU A 12 -8.51 -9.41 -6.15
CA GLU A 12 -7.29 -8.72 -6.59
C GLU A 12 -6.92 -7.55 -5.65
N LEU A 13 -7.92 -6.79 -5.21
CA LEU A 13 -7.72 -5.69 -4.26
C LEU A 13 -7.17 -6.18 -2.91
N LEU A 14 -7.73 -7.26 -2.38
CA LEU A 14 -7.30 -7.83 -1.09
C LEU A 14 -5.91 -8.48 -1.19
N ASP A 15 -5.62 -9.17 -2.29
CA ASP A 15 -4.31 -9.76 -2.56
C ASP A 15 -3.23 -8.68 -2.71
N ALA A 16 -3.52 -7.59 -3.43
CA ALA A 16 -2.60 -6.46 -3.54
C ALA A 16 -2.35 -5.77 -2.19
N LEU A 17 -3.37 -5.64 -1.34
CA LEU A 17 -3.19 -5.12 0.03
C LEU A 17 -2.29 -6.06 0.87
N ALA A 18 -2.50 -7.37 0.79
CA ALA A 18 -1.67 -8.35 1.51
C ALA A 18 -0.19 -8.31 1.07
N ARG A 19 0.06 -8.12 -0.23
CA ARG A 19 1.42 -7.89 -0.77
C ARG A 19 2.04 -6.62 -0.20
N LEU A 20 1.30 -5.52 -0.14
CA LEU A 20 1.79 -4.29 0.46
C LEU A 20 2.06 -4.45 1.96
N ASP A 21 1.18 -5.13 2.70
CA ASP A 21 1.39 -5.42 4.12
C ASP A 21 2.65 -6.27 4.38
N THR A 22 2.95 -7.21 3.49
CA THR A 22 4.20 -7.98 3.52
C THR A 22 5.42 -7.07 3.35
N ALA A 23 5.35 -6.11 2.42
CA ALA A 23 6.39 -5.12 2.23
C ALA A 23 6.53 -4.18 3.45
N MET A 24 5.42 -3.79 4.08
CA MET A 24 5.43 -2.97 5.29
C MET A 24 6.04 -3.73 6.49
N ALA A 25 5.84 -5.04 6.58
CA ALA A 25 6.50 -5.85 7.61
C ALA A 25 8.03 -5.84 7.43
N LEU A 26 8.53 -5.81 6.19
CA LEU A 26 9.96 -5.63 5.93
C LEU A 26 10.45 -4.24 6.37
N VAL A 27 9.68 -3.18 6.08
CA VAL A 27 9.99 -1.80 6.49
C VAL A 27 10.12 -1.71 8.02
N VAL A 28 9.16 -2.26 8.76
CA VAL A 28 9.19 -2.25 10.23
C VAL A 28 10.42 -2.99 10.78
N ARG A 29 10.79 -4.13 10.19
CA ARG A 29 12.00 -4.89 10.59
C ARG A 29 13.31 -4.11 10.34
N ARG A 30 13.31 -3.17 9.40
CA ARG A 30 14.48 -2.36 9.01
C ARG A 30 14.39 -0.92 9.51
N ALA A 31 13.55 -0.64 10.51
CA ALA A 31 13.35 0.71 11.03
C ALA A 31 14.69 1.34 11.47
N GLY A 32 15.00 2.52 10.93
CA GLY A 32 16.26 3.24 11.14
C GLY A 32 17.52 2.63 10.51
N GLN A 33 17.39 1.56 9.72
CA GLN A 33 18.52 0.83 9.11
C GLN A 33 18.67 1.09 7.60
N GLY A 34 17.79 1.90 7.02
CA GLY A 34 17.70 2.09 5.58
C GLY A 34 17.14 0.89 4.83
N CYS A 35 16.99 1.06 3.52
CA CYS A 35 16.40 0.09 2.60
C CYS A 35 17.38 -0.11 1.44
N GLY A 36 17.84 -1.35 1.25
CA GLY A 36 18.68 -1.69 0.10
C GLY A 36 17.85 -1.88 -1.18
N PRO A 37 18.49 -2.11 -2.33
CA PRO A 37 17.81 -2.18 -3.63
C PRO A 37 16.66 -3.19 -3.70
N ASP A 38 16.80 -4.35 -3.06
CA ASP A 38 15.74 -5.36 -3.05
C ASP A 38 14.52 -4.93 -2.22
N CYS A 39 14.76 -4.22 -1.13
CA CYS A 39 13.71 -3.64 -0.30
C CYS A 39 12.95 -2.55 -1.09
N GLU A 40 13.68 -1.67 -1.79
CA GLU A 40 13.07 -0.62 -2.62
C GLU A 40 12.26 -1.21 -3.78
N ARG A 41 12.78 -2.21 -4.47
CA ARG A 41 12.06 -2.92 -5.53
C ARG A 41 10.79 -3.58 -5.03
N HIS A 42 10.84 -4.19 -3.84
CA HIS A 42 9.68 -4.81 -3.24
C HIS A 42 8.59 -3.78 -2.89
N LEU A 43 8.99 -2.62 -2.33
CA LEU A 43 8.09 -1.51 -2.04
C LEU A 43 7.47 -0.91 -3.30
N ASP A 44 8.28 -0.65 -4.32
CA ASP A 44 7.83 -0.07 -5.59
C ASP A 44 6.83 -1.02 -6.28
N GLY A 45 7.17 -2.31 -6.39
CA GLY A 45 6.31 -3.32 -6.98
C GLY A 45 4.96 -3.45 -6.27
N ALA A 46 4.96 -3.54 -4.93
CA ALA A 46 3.72 -3.61 -4.15
C ALA A 46 2.88 -2.33 -4.30
N SER A 47 3.52 -1.15 -4.26
CA SER A 47 2.83 0.13 -4.39
C SER A 47 2.20 0.34 -5.77
N ARG A 48 2.92 -0.01 -6.85
CA ARG A 48 2.42 0.09 -8.23
C ARG A 48 1.27 -0.87 -8.47
N GLY A 49 1.40 -2.12 -8.00
CA GLY A 49 0.35 -3.12 -8.11
C GLY A 49 -0.95 -2.65 -7.45
N LEU A 50 -0.87 -2.09 -6.24
CA LEU A 50 -2.07 -1.59 -5.55
C LEU A 50 -2.64 -0.32 -6.20
N ARG A 51 -1.81 0.65 -6.61
CA ARG A 51 -2.26 1.87 -7.31
C ARG A 51 -3.01 1.56 -8.60
N ALA A 52 -2.54 0.58 -9.38
CA ALA A 52 -3.18 0.17 -10.62
C ALA A 52 -4.63 -0.33 -10.40
N LEU A 53 -4.92 -0.93 -9.23
CA LEU A 53 -6.24 -1.45 -8.89
C LEU A 53 -7.14 -0.41 -8.22
N LEU A 54 -6.57 0.48 -7.40
CA LEU A 54 -7.32 1.50 -6.65
C LEU A 54 -7.85 2.65 -7.52
N GLY A 55 -7.22 2.87 -8.69
CA GLY A 55 -7.51 4.00 -9.56
C GLY A 55 -6.96 5.34 -9.02
N PRO A 56 -7.15 6.44 -9.78
CA PRO A 56 -6.52 7.73 -9.49
C PRO A 56 -6.99 8.33 -8.15
N ASP A 57 -8.27 8.24 -7.82
CA ASP A 57 -8.86 8.90 -6.64
C ASP A 57 -8.36 8.35 -5.30
N ALA A 58 -7.91 7.09 -5.28
CA ALA A 58 -7.42 6.42 -4.07
C ALA A 58 -5.88 6.24 -4.07
N SER A 59 -5.20 6.70 -5.11
CA SER A 59 -3.74 6.56 -5.25
C SER A 59 -2.95 7.40 -4.23
N GLN A 60 -3.52 8.50 -3.74
CA GLN A 60 -2.87 9.35 -2.73
C GLN A 60 -2.63 8.58 -1.42
N VAL A 61 -3.59 7.75 -1.00
CA VAL A 61 -3.47 7.00 0.26
C VAL A 61 -2.32 5.99 0.21
N VAL A 62 -2.00 5.45 -0.97
CA VAL A 62 -0.81 4.62 -1.16
C VAL A 62 0.47 5.45 -1.04
N SER A 63 0.48 6.67 -1.59
CA SER A 63 1.62 7.59 -1.45
C SER A 63 1.91 7.93 0.00
N ASP A 64 0.88 8.19 0.81
CA ASP A 64 1.04 8.49 2.24
C ASP A 64 1.68 7.31 3.00
N VAL A 65 1.31 6.07 2.65
CA VAL A 65 1.92 4.85 3.22
C VAL A 65 3.40 4.74 2.83
N ILE A 66 3.73 4.97 1.55
CA ILE A 66 5.12 4.88 1.07
C ILE A 66 5.99 6.00 1.66
N GLU A 67 5.47 7.20 1.80
CA GLU A 67 6.17 8.30 2.46
C GLU A 67 6.45 7.96 3.93
N ALA A 68 5.44 7.49 4.66
CA ALA A 68 5.63 7.05 6.05
C ALA A 68 6.66 5.91 6.14
N ALA A 69 6.64 4.95 5.22
CA ALA A 69 7.61 3.87 5.14
C ALA A 69 9.05 4.39 4.94
N HIS A 70 9.25 5.35 4.04
CA HIS A 70 10.58 5.97 3.86
C HIS A 70 11.05 6.67 5.13
N ARG A 71 10.17 7.40 5.82
CA ARG A 71 10.50 8.02 7.12
C ARG A 71 10.89 6.97 8.17
N VAL A 72 10.22 5.81 8.20
CA VAL A 72 10.59 4.69 9.10
C VAL A 72 12.00 4.19 8.81
N LEU A 73 12.35 4.07 7.54
CA LEU A 73 13.64 3.51 7.11
C LEU A 73 14.82 4.46 7.42
N THR A 74 14.61 5.77 7.34
CA THR A 74 15.70 6.76 7.40
C THR A 74 15.79 7.53 8.72
N SER A 75 14.76 7.48 9.58
CA SER A 75 14.78 8.20 10.86
C SER A 75 15.72 7.55 11.87
N ALA A 76 16.54 8.36 12.54
CA ALA A 76 17.41 7.92 13.64
C ALA A 76 16.60 7.46 14.87
N ASP A 77 15.43 8.06 15.11
CA ASP A 77 14.42 7.57 16.04
C ASP A 77 13.15 7.23 15.24
N PRO A 78 12.84 5.94 15.00
CA PRO A 78 11.72 5.54 14.18
C PRO A 78 10.37 5.51 14.94
N SER A 79 10.31 5.83 16.23
CA SER A 79 9.08 5.71 17.04
C SER A 79 7.89 6.49 16.45
N ALA A 80 8.07 7.78 16.17
CA ALA A 80 7.03 8.61 15.55
C ALA A 80 6.70 8.19 14.10
N PRO A 81 7.67 7.96 13.20
CA PRO A 81 7.40 7.40 11.87
C PRO A 81 6.65 6.06 11.89
N LEU A 82 6.94 5.17 12.84
CA LEU A 82 6.23 3.88 12.98
C LEU A 82 4.76 4.08 13.35
N LEU A 83 4.44 5.06 14.21
CA LEU A 83 3.06 5.43 14.52
C LEU A 83 2.34 5.97 13.28
N MET A 84 2.98 6.89 12.55
CA MET A 84 2.45 7.43 11.29
C MET A 84 2.18 6.32 10.27
N LEU A 85 3.12 5.39 10.11
CA LEU A 85 2.97 4.25 9.22
C LEU A 85 1.78 3.36 9.62
N SER A 86 1.61 3.09 10.91
CA SER A 86 0.46 2.34 11.43
C SER A 86 -0.87 3.02 11.09
N MET A 87 -0.95 4.34 11.24
CA MET A 87 -2.14 5.11 10.89
C MET A 87 -2.43 5.10 9.39
N ALA A 88 -1.41 5.35 8.56
CA ALA A 88 -1.54 5.34 7.10
C ALA A 88 -2.01 3.96 6.59
N ARG A 89 -1.45 2.87 7.14
CA ARG A 89 -1.87 1.49 6.80
C ARG A 89 -3.33 1.22 7.15
N LYS A 90 -3.82 1.70 8.30
CA LYS A 90 -5.24 1.56 8.68
C LYS A 90 -6.17 2.31 7.73
N THR A 91 -5.80 3.52 7.33
CA THR A 91 -6.55 4.30 6.33
C THR A 91 -6.61 3.56 4.99
N LEU A 92 -5.47 3.06 4.52
CA LEU A 92 -5.39 2.31 3.28
C LEU A 92 -6.25 1.04 3.31
N ALA A 93 -6.14 0.24 4.38
CA ALA A 93 -6.95 -0.96 4.54
C ALA A 93 -8.44 -0.64 4.50
N THR A 94 -8.88 0.43 5.17
CA THR A 94 -10.28 0.88 5.16
C THR A 94 -10.76 1.22 3.74
N VAL A 95 -9.94 1.94 2.97
CA VAL A 95 -10.25 2.30 1.58
C VAL A 95 -10.35 1.04 0.70
N VAL A 96 -9.37 0.15 0.78
CA VAL A 96 -9.34 -1.10 0.02
C VAL A 96 -10.56 -1.97 0.35
N HIS A 97 -10.86 -2.19 1.63
CA HIS A 97 -12.02 -2.98 2.03
C HIS A 97 -13.34 -2.38 1.53
N ARG A 98 -13.48 -1.05 1.58
CA ARG A 98 -14.66 -0.37 1.04
C ARG A 98 -14.79 -0.56 -0.47
N GLN A 99 -13.70 -0.51 -1.22
CA GLN A 99 -13.70 -0.76 -2.66
C GLN A 99 -13.98 -2.23 -2.98
N ALA A 100 -13.36 -3.17 -2.27
CA ALA A 100 -13.59 -4.61 -2.42
C ALA A 100 -15.06 -4.99 -2.17
N ALA A 101 -15.68 -4.44 -1.12
CA ALA A 101 -17.11 -4.63 -0.84
C ALA A 101 -18.02 -4.00 -1.91
N ARG A 102 -17.57 -2.96 -2.62
CA ARG A 102 -18.30 -2.39 -3.77
C ARG A 102 -18.12 -3.24 -5.02
N ALA A 103 -16.92 -3.79 -5.25
CA ALA A 103 -16.65 -4.68 -6.37
C ALA A 103 -17.48 -5.96 -6.28
N THR A 104 -17.58 -6.55 -5.09
CA THR A 104 -18.41 -7.75 -4.84
C THR A 104 -19.89 -7.50 -5.17
N ARG A 105 -20.43 -6.33 -4.78
CA ARG A 105 -21.83 -5.94 -5.03
C ARG A 105 -22.16 -5.63 -6.49
N LYS A 106 -21.17 -5.38 -7.34
CA LYS A 106 -21.38 -5.13 -8.77
C LYS A 106 -21.43 -6.42 -9.59
N VAL A 107 -20.92 -7.51 -9.04
CA VAL A 107 -20.83 -8.82 -9.69
C VAL A 107 -21.99 -9.74 -9.30
N ALA A 108 -22.59 -9.51 -8.13
CA ALA A 108 -23.84 -10.13 -7.68
C ALA A 108 -25.07 -9.43 -8.27
#